data_AF-A0A3D8JSQ9-F1
#
_entry.id   AF-A0A3D8JSQ9-F1
#
_cell.length_a   1.000
_cell.length_b   1.000
_cell.length_c   1.000
_cell.angle_alpha   90.00
_cell.angle_beta   90.00
_cell.angle_gamma   90.00
#
_symmetry.space_group_name_H-M   'P 1'
#
loop_
_entity.id
_entity.type
_entity.pdbx_description
1 polymer ?
#
loop_
_entity_poly.entity_id
_entity_poly.type
_entity_poly.pdbx_seq_one_letter_code
_entity_poly.pdbx_strand_id
1 'polypeptide(L)' 'CPAAVYEFAKNEDGTDRLVINAQNCVHCKTCDIKDPTQNIVWVTPEGGGGPNYANM' A
#
# COMPACT_ATOMS: atom_id res chain seq x y z
N CYS A 1 -3.37 3.61 5.80
CA CYS A 1 -2.45 3.95 4.70
C CYS A 1 -2.90 5.25 4.06
N PRO A 2 -2.05 6.29 3.91
CA PRO A 2 -2.49 7.61 3.44
C PRO A 2 -2.92 7.65 1.97
N ALA A 3 -2.61 6.62 1.17
CA ALA A 3 -2.91 6.58 -0.26
C ALA A 3 -3.76 5.36 -0.66
N ALA A 4 -4.55 4.81 0.27
CA ALA A 4 -5.47 3.69 -0.01
C ALA A 4 -4.84 2.48 -0.75
N VAL A 5 -3.58 2.16 -0.42
CA VAL A 5 -2.85 1.01 -1.00
C VAL A 5 -3.45 -0.34 -0.58
N TYR A 6 -4.08 -0.41 0.60
CA TYR A 6 -4.64 -1.66 1.14
C TYR A 6 -6.15 -1.53 1.26
N GLU A 7 -6.89 -2.46 0.66
CA GLU A 7 -8.35 -2.51 0.68
C GLU A 7 -8.84 -3.94 0.94
N PHE A 8 -9.92 -4.10 1.71
CA PHE A 8 -10.60 -5.38 1.84
C PHE A 8 -11.77 -5.45 0.85
N ALA A 9 -11.62 -6.29 -0.17
CA ALA A 9 -12.68 -6.59 -1.13
C ALA A 9 -13.41 -7.88 -0.74
N LYS A 10 -14.66 -8.04 -1.17
CA LYS A 10 -15.42 -9.28 -0.98
C LYS A 10 -15.20 -10.23 -2.16
N ASN A 11 -14.88 -11.49 -1.87
CA ASN A 11 -14.92 -12.56 -2.87
C ASN A 11 -16.37 -12.96 -3.18
N GLU A 12 -16.57 -13.76 -4.23
CA GLU A 12 -17.90 -14.28 -4.63
C GLU A 12 -18.56 -15.12 -3.52
N ASP A 13 -17.76 -15.81 -2.70
CA ASP A 13 -18.21 -16.57 -1.54
C ASP A 13 -18.47 -15.71 -0.28
N GLY A 14 -18.26 -14.39 -0.37
CA GLY A 14 -18.52 -13.43 0.71
C GLY A 14 -17.38 -13.24 1.72
N THR A 15 -16.27 -13.98 1.58
CA THR A 15 -15.06 -13.76 2.40
C THR A 15 -14.33 -12.48 2.04
N ASP A 16 -13.61 -11.90 3.01
CA ASP A 16 -12.75 -10.75 2.78
C ASP A 16 -11.41 -11.18 2.17
N ARG A 17 -10.99 -10.45 1.13
CA ARG A 17 -9.69 -10.56 0.50
C ARG A 17 -8.98 -9.22 0.58
N LEU A 18 -7.75 -9.23 1.08
CA LEU A 18 -6.88 -8.08 1.01
C LEU A 18 -6.41 -7.87 -0.44
N VAL A 19 -6.67 -6.69 -0.98
CA VAL A 19 -6.19 -6.22 -2.28
C VAL A 19 -5.12 -5.14 -2.04
N ILE A 20 -4.01 -5.24 -2.77
CA ILE A 20 -2.88 -4.32 -2.65
C ILE A 20 -2.76 -3.50 -3.95
N ASN A 21 -3.24 -2.26 -3.91
CA ASN A 21 -3.16 -1.28 -4.99
C ASN A 21 -1.81 -0.55 -4.95
N ALA A 22 -0.72 -1.28 -5.21
CA ALA A 22 0.65 -0.77 -5.06
C ALA A 22 0.96 0.47 -5.92
N GLN A 23 0.22 0.66 -7.02
CA GLN A 23 0.32 1.82 -7.92
C GLN A 23 0.02 3.15 -7.19
N ASN A 24 -0.77 3.12 -6.11
CA ASN A 24 -1.09 4.32 -5.32
C ASN A 24 -0.01 4.66 -4.28
N CYS A 25 1.04 3.84 -4.14
CA CYS A 25 2.00 4.00 -3.05
C CYS A 25 2.77 5.33 -3.15
N VAL A 26 2.72 6.12 -2.08
CA VAL A 26 3.43 7.40 -1.94
C VAL A 26 4.75 7.29 -1.16
N HIS A 27 5.25 6.07 -0.98
CA HIS A 27 6.55 5.77 -0.35
C HIS A 27 6.74 6.28 1.10
N CYS A 28 5.67 6.66 1.79
CA CYS A 28 5.71 7.19 3.16
C CYS A 28 6.17 6.20 4.26
N LYS A 29 6.27 4.90 3.95
CA LYS A 29 6.61 3.80 4.89
C LYS A 29 5.66 3.58 6.07
N THR A 30 4.54 4.29 6.16
CA THR A 30 3.61 4.16 7.30
C THR A 30 3.13 2.72 7.50
N CYS A 31 2.87 1.96 6.43
CA CYS A 31 2.41 0.57 6.54
C CYS A 31 3.47 -0.38 7.13
N ASP A 32 4.74 -0.18 6.80
CA ASP A 32 5.88 -0.94 7.32
C ASP A 32 6.05 -0.68 8.85
N ILE A 33 5.92 0.59 9.26
CA ILE A 33 6.14 1.02 10.66
C ILE A 33 4.95 0.74 11.57
N LYS A 34 3.72 0.88 11.05
CA LYS A 34 2.50 0.89 11.87
C LYS A 34 1.66 -0.38 11.77
N ASP A 35 2.11 -1.39 11.03
CA ASP A 35 1.48 -2.71 11.09
C ASP A 35 1.71 -3.33 12.48
N PRO A 36 0.66 -3.53 13.31
CA PRO A 36 0.81 -4.13 14.63
C PRO A 36 1.34 -5.57 14.58
N THR A 37 1.18 -6.25 13.46
CA THR A 37 1.61 -7.63 13.26
C THR A 37 2.97 -7.75 12.58
N GLN A 38 3.53 -6.64 12.09
CA GLN A 38 4.83 -6.61 11.38
C GLN A 38 4.92 -7.63 10.23
N ASN A 39 3.82 -7.82 9.50
CA ASN A 39 3.71 -8.71 8.36
C ASN A 39 4.01 -8.01 7.02
N ILE A 40 4.03 -6.68 7.00
CA ILE A 40 4.33 -5.89 5.80
C ILE A 40 5.83 -5.62 5.72
N VAL A 41 6.43 -5.97 4.57
CA VAL A 41 7.81 -5.59 4.22
C VAL A 41 7.77 -4.65 3.03
N TRP A 42 8.14 -3.39 3.24
CA TRP A 42 8.28 -2.43 2.15
C TRP A 42 9.64 -2.56 1.47
N VAL A 43 9.63 -2.66 0.13
CA VAL A 43 10.84 -2.58 -0.70
C VAL A 43 10.66 -1.51 -1.78
N THR A 44 11.78 -0.93 -2.22
CA THR A 44 11.76 0.09 -3.27
C THR A 44 11.24 -0.52 -4.58
N PRO A 45 10.25 0.10 -5.24
CA PRO A 45 9.81 -0.34 -6.56
C PRO A 45 10.82 0.04 -7.64
N GLU A 46 10.52 -0.31 -8.90
CA GLU A 46 11.31 0.10 -10.05
C GLU A 46 11.50 1.63 -10.10
N GLY A 47 12.67 2.06 -10.60
CA GLY A 47 13.02 3.48 -10.69
C GLY A 47 12.06 4.26 -11.58
N GLY A 48 11.60 5.42 -11.10
CA GLY A 48 10.58 6.24 -11.77
C GLY A 48 9.14 5.95 -11.32
N GLY A 49 8.91 4.91 -10.52
CA GLY A 49 7.64 4.69 -9.83
C GLY A 49 7.49 5.57 -8.58
N GLY A 50 6.24 5.88 -8.22
CA GLY A 50 5.91 6.64 -7.02
C GLY A 50 5.47 8.10 -7.28
N PRO A 51 5.34 8.91 -6.23
CA PRO A 51 4.78 10.25 -6.32
C PRO A 51 5.75 11.24 -6.98
N ASN A 52 5.23 12.15 -7.79
CA ASN A 52 5.97 13.29 -8.34
C ASN A 52 5.59 14.56 -7.56
N TYR A 53 6.49 14.98 -6.67
CA TYR A 53 6.30 16.16 -5.84
C TYR A 53 6.94 17.38 -6.51
N ALA A 54 6.20 18.05 -7.40
CA ALA A 54 6.70 19.22 -8.12
C ALA A 54 6.75 20.50 -7.27
N ASN A 55 5.94 20.59 -6.21
CA ASN A 55 5.80 21.79 -5.35
C ASN A 55 5.56 21.41 -3.88
N MET A 56 6.15 20.31 -3.42
CA MET A 56 6.02 19.85 -2.03
C MET A 56 7.34 20.06 -1.28
#